data_AF-A0A349MCM2-F1
#
_entry.id   AF-A0A349MCM2-F1
#
_cell.length_a   1.000
_cell.length_b   1.000
_cell.length_c   1.000
_cell.angle_alpha   90.00
_cell.angle_beta   90.00
_cell.angle_gamma   90.00
#
_symmetry.space_group_name_H-M   'P 1'
#
loop_
_entity.id
_entity.type
_entity.pdbx_description
1 polymer ?
#
loop_
_entity_poly.entity_id
_entity_poly.type
_entity_poly.pdbx_seq_one_letter_code
_entity_poly.pdbx_strand_id
1 'polypeptide(L)'
;MTQRHVHFFFGFFMSTFMLCFLACSRSLLLDAPAVGSMHLEIWQNETVNFNPDMHSDSMCMEDGAFRLDAGRILLKPLAIPVHPRRCNIELEVSIKSSGDPWDKSGSLFAFAGDAGRDYLNRMLDGDDADTTRFAGIVQEGVRQPPLELMRFITPFGVGHFSHTDRANNYRPEAVSRWADSASWKADVSYLQPWLESADTIWIGAYIDTWTSEGYTLTASLHVLESPLPCDWAAEHLIMPLFNTTKLAHDQRPFTQLPDSALRIEFKLQHPGETTLHFLTTGHGGHAGGDEFTKQPHTLVLDGDTIDTWTPWRDDCGAFRRFNPTSGFWPSTYVYRGDTLTERVASSDLSRSNWCPGDWVIPRSIALGRLGAGRHILHVDVPGAQPWSENEFNFWNLAGCIEIQESYD
;
A
#
# COMPACT_ATOMS: atom_id res chain seq x y z
N MET A 1 32.94 -84.45 -58.88
CA MET A 1 33.60 -84.56 -57.57
C MET A 1 33.66 -83.14 -57.00
N THR A 2 33.27 -82.84 -55.77
CA THR A 2 33.04 -83.71 -54.59
C THR A 2 31.99 -83.06 -53.70
N GLN A 3 31.05 -83.84 -53.13
CA GLN A 3 30.23 -83.35 -52.01
C GLN A 3 31.10 -83.11 -50.77
N ARG A 4 30.69 -82.20 -49.89
CA ARG A 4 30.70 -82.46 -48.44
C ARG A 4 29.77 -81.51 -47.66
N HIS A 5 28.93 -82.11 -46.82
CA HIS A 5 28.36 -81.49 -45.61
C HIS A 5 29.51 -81.11 -44.64
N VAL A 6 29.37 -80.39 -43.51
CA VAL A 6 28.26 -80.15 -42.56
C VAL A 6 28.42 -78.69 -42.01
N HIS A 7 27.83 -78.15 -40.93
CA HIS A 7 27.12 -78.68 -39.74
C HIS A 7 26.03 -77.68 -39.28
N PHE A 8 25.05 -78.15 -38.50
CA PHE A 8 24.23 -77.31 -37.62
C PHE A 8 25.06 -76.83 -36.41
N PHE A 9 24.89 -75.58 -35.98
CA PHE A 9 25.15 -75.16 -34.60
C PHE A 9 24.01 -74.27 -34.09
N PHE A 10 23.40 -74.68 -32.99
CA PHE A 10 22.24 -74.03 -32.38
C PHE A 10 22.72 -72.93 -31.43
N GLY A 11 22.66 -71.67 -31.86
CA GLY A 11 23.06 -70.51 -31.07
C GLY A 11 21.91 -69.99 -30.21
N PHE A 12 21.95 -70.28 -28.90
CA PHE A 12 20.95 -69.82 -27.93
C PHE A 12 21.16 -68.32 -27.61
N PHE A 13 20.52 -67.42 -28.36
CA PHE A 13 20.56 -65.99 -28.07
C PHE A 13 19.40 -65.58 -27.15
N MET A 14 19.71 -65.47 -25.86
CA MET A 14 18.78 -64.99 -24.84
C MET A 14 18.61 -63.47 -25.01
N SER A 15 17.56 -63.05 -25.73
CA SER A 15 17.28 -61.64 -25.96
C SER A 15 16.64 -61.02 -24.71
N THR A 16 17.45 -60.32 -23.91
CA THR A 16 17.00 -59.57 -22.75
C THR A 16 16.20 -58.35 -23.19
N PHE A 17 14.90 -58.52 -23.44
CA PHE A 17 13.98 -57.43 -23.76
C PHE A 17 13.64 -56.64 -22.48
N MET A 18 14.61 -55.88 -21.99
CA MET A 18 14.44 -55.02 -20.83
C MET A 18 13.51 -53.85 -21.18
N LEU A 19 12.40 -53.72 -20.45
CA LEU A 19 11.39 -52.69 -20.68
C LEU A 19 11.98 -51.28 -20.50
N CYS A 20 12.13 -50.53 -21.59
CA CYS A 20 12.21 -49.07 -21.54
C CYS A 20 10.81 -48.45 -21.43
N PHE A 21 10.11 -48.74 -20.33
CA PHE A 21 8.91 -48.02 -19.89
C PHE A 21 9.23 -47.17 -18.65
N LEU A 22 10.15 -46.23 -18.81
CA LEU A 22 10.56 -45.26 -17.78
C LEU A 22 10.71 -43.86 -18.41
N ALA A 23 9.60 -43.38 -18.98
CA ALA A 23 9.47 -42.03 -19.55
C ALA A 23 8.06 -41.44 -19.31
N CYS A 24 7.49 -41.71 -18.13
CA CYS A 24 6.25 -41.09 -17.64
C CYS A 24 6.32 -40.93 -16.11
N SER A 25 7.32 -40.18 -15.65
CA SER A 25 7.52 -39.83 -14.24
C SER A 25 8.20 -38.45 -14.10
N ARG A 26 7.69 -37.46 -14.83
CA ARG A 26 7.77 -36.05 -14.40
C ARG A 26 6.47 -35.71 -13.67
N SER A 27 6.58 -34.88 -12.63
CA SER A 27 5.50 -34.43 -11.75
C SER A 27 4.63 -35.55 -11.13
N LEU A 28 5.24 -36.34 -10.23
CA LEU A 28 4.61 -36.42 -8.90
C LEU A 28 4.77 -35.02 -8.30
N LEU A 29 3.74 -34.18 -8.43
CA LEU A 29 3.65 -32.98 -7.60
C LEU A 29 3.66 -33.48 -6.15
N LEU A 30 4.66 -33.06 -5.36
CA LEU A 30 4.52 -33.20 -3.92
C LEU A 30 3.34 -32.31 -3.50
N ASP A 31 2.55 -32.83 -2.57
CA ASP A 31 1.55 -32.04 -1.87
C ASP A 31 2.27 -30.93 -1.10
N ALA A 32 1.88 -29.67 -1.32
CA ALA A 32 2.31 -28.55 -0.52
C ALA A 32 1.90 -28.80 0.94
N PRO A 33 2.83 -28.81 1.91
CA PRO A 33 2.47 -29.03 3.30
C PRO A 33 1.63 -27.84 3.80
N ALA A 34 0.66 -28.14 4.67
CA ALA A 34 -0.21 -27.12 5.27
C ALA A 34 0.44 -26.53 6.53
N VAL A 35 0.31 -25.22 6.71
CA VAL A 35 0.72 -24.46 7.89
C VAL A 35 -0.48 -24.11 8.77
N GLY A 36 -1.65 -23.90 8.15
CA GLY A 36 -2.91 -23.51 8.78
C GLY A 36 -3.23 -22.01 8.60
N SER A 37 -4.50 -21.69 8.38
CA SER A 37 -4.99 -20.30 8.36
C SER A 37 -4.74 -19.59 9.70
N MET A 38 -4.44 -18.29 9.65
CA MET A 38 -4.16 -17.47 10.85
C MET A 38 -4.88 -16.10 10.80
N HIS A 39 -5.11 -15.55 11.98
CA HIS A 39 -5.62 -14.19 12.18
C HIS A 39 -4.64 -13.42 13.06
N LEU A 40 -4.12 -12.30 12.55
CA LEU A 40 -3.18 -11.43 13.24
C LEU A 40 -3.86 -10.12 13.60
N GLU A 41 -4.07 -9.86 14.88
CA GLU A 41 -4.43 -8.52 15.37
C GLU A 41 -3.16 -7.67 15.42
N ILE A 42 -3.03 -6.72 14.49
CA ILE A 42 -1.89 -5.82 14.38
C ILE A 42 -2.04 -4.72 15.46
N TRP A 43 -3.20 -4.06 15.43
CA TRP A 43 -3.61 -2.96 16.32
C TRP A 43 -5.05 -3.19 16.77
N GLN A 44 -5.39 -2.90 18.04
CA GLN A 44 -6.73 -3.10 18.59
C GLN A 44 -7.17 -1.88 19.40
N ASN A 45 -7.94 -0.98 18.78
CA ASN A 45 -8.35 0.32 19.33
C ASN A 45 -7.18 1.21 19.78
N GLU A 46 -6.03 1.09 19.12
CA GLU A 46 -4.79 1.76 19.51
C GLU A 46 -4.85 3.26 19.20
N THR A 47 -4.48 4.12 20.15
CA THR A 47 -4.53 5.58 19.97
C THR A 47 -3.42 6.05 19.02
N VAL A 48 -3.76 6.84 18.01
CA VAL A 48 -2.81 7.59 17.15
C VAL A 48 -3.11 9.06 17.33
N ASN A 49 -2.18 9.82 17.92
CA ASN A 49 -2.36 11.21 18.34
C ASN A 49 -1.04 12.00 18.26
N PHE A 50 -1.07 13.29 18.56
CA PHE A 50 0.13 14.10 18.70
C PHE A 50 0.23 14.66 20.13
N ASN A 51 1.18 14.14 20.90
CA ASN A 51 1.46 14.58 22.26
C ASN A 51 2.97 14.81 22.44
N PRO A 52 3.48 16.05 22.22
CA PRO A 52 4.90 16.35 22.31
C PRO A 52 5.44 16.33 23.75
N ASP A 53 4.56 16.32 24.76
CA ASP A 53 4.94 16.16 26.16
C ASP A 53 5.17 14.67 26.53
N MET A 54 4.93 13.73 25.61
CA MET A 54 5.44 12.37 25.78
C MET A 54 6.95 12.37 25.65
N HIS A 55 7.64 12.33 26.79
CA HIS A 55 9.09 12.07 26.92
C HIS A 55 9.49 10.63 26.49
N SER A 56 8.73 10.05 25.57
CA SER A 56 8.64 8.64 25.25
C SER A 56 8.16 8.41 23.81
N ASP A 57 8.69 9.23 22.90
CA ASP A 57 8.76 9.03 21.44
C ASP A 57 9.44 7.70 21.00
N SER A 58 9.85 6.90 21.99
CA SER A 58 10.73 5.75 21.91
C SER A 58 10.26 4.59 22.81
N MET A 59 9.03 4.63 23.36
CA MET A 59 8.56 3.59 24.27
C MET A 59 8.18 2.30 23.53
N CYS A 60 8.99 1.26 23.76
CA CYS A 60 8.60 -0.13 23.53
C CYS A 60 7.53 -0.51 24.57
N MET A 61 6.34 -0.87 24.08
CA MET A 61 5.19 -1.34 24.82
C MET A 61 5.39 -2.81 25.26
N GLU A 62 4.57 -3.31 26.20
CA GLU A 62 4.69 -4.69 26.71
C GLU A 62 4.52 -5.77 25.62
N ASP A 63 3.86 -5.44 24.50
CA ASP A 63 3.64 -6.30 23.33
C ASP A 63 4.70 -6.11 22.22
N GLY A 64 5.74 -5.32 22.47
CA GLY A 64 6.80 -5.03 21.50
C GLY A 64 6.47 -3.95 20.47
N ALA A 65 5.31 -3.28 20.57
CA ALA A 65 5.00 -2.13 19.73
C ALA A 65 5.76 -0.86 20.16
N PHE A 66 5.97 0.07 19.24
CA PHE A 66 6.59 1.37 19.47
C PHE A 66 5.63 2.49 19.12
N ARG A 67 5.67 3.56 19.91
CA ARG A 67 5.00 4.84 19.64
C ARG A 67 6.06 5.88 19.29
N LEU A 68 6.09 6.30 18.03
CA LEU A 68 7.10 7.19 17.46
C LEU A 68 6.44 8.52 17.02
N ASP A 69 7.25 9.52 16.68
CA ASP A 69 6.78 10.82 16.15
C ASP A 69 5.74 11.51 17.05
N ALA A 70 6.03 11.58 18.36
CA ALA A 70 5.11 12.08 19.40
C ALA A 70 3.72 11.40 19.40
N GLY A 71 3.64 10.14 18.97
CA GLY A 71 2.42 9.32 18.96
C GLY A 71 1.70 9.21 17.61
N ARG A 72 2.18 9.94 16.58
CA ARG A 72 1.60 9.95 15.21
C ARG A 72 1.88 8.67 14.44
N ILE A 73 2.90 7.92 14.87
CA ILE A 73 3.33 6.66 14.28
C ILE A 73 3.26 5.56 15.33
N LEU A 74 2.65 4.44 14.96
CA LEU A 74 2.77 3.15 15.61
C LEU A 74 3.68 2.25 14.77
N LEU A 75 4.47 1.37 15.38
CA LEU A 75 5.30 0.38 14.68
C LEU A 75 5.40 -0.93 15.48
N LYS A 76 5.20 -2.09 14.86
CA LYS A 76 5.21 -3.39 15.55
C LYS A 76 5.93 -4.46 14.72
N PRO A 77 6.87 -5.23 15.30
CA PRO A 77 7.43 -6.40 14.66
C PRO A 77 6.43 -7.56 14.70
N LEU A 78 6.20 -8.19 13.55
CA LEU A 78 5.37 -9.39 13.40
C LEU A 78 6.16 -10.48 12.67
N ALA A 79 5.93 -11.73 13.04
CA ALA A 79 6.42 -12.90 12.31
C ALA A 79 5.24 -13.55 11.57
N ILE A 80 5.37 -13.71 10.25
CA ILE A 80 4.39 -14.40 9.40
C ILE A 80 5.10 -15.66 8.89
N PRO A 81 4.57 -16.87 9.18
CA PRO A 81 5.20 -18.10 8.72
C PRO A 81 5.09 -18.22 7.20
N VAL A 82 6.09 -18.82 6.55
CA VAL A 82 6.07 -19.12 5.12
C VAL A 82 5.00 -20.18 4.84
N HIS A 83 4.02 -19.88 3.98
CA HIS A 83 3.00 -20.80 3.53
C HIS A 83 3.36 -21.32 2.12
N PRO A 84 3.69 -22.62 1.95
CA PRO A 84 3.95 -23.20 0.63
C PRO A 84 2.71 -23.23 -0.27
N ARG A 85 1.52 -23.10 0.33
CA ARG A 85 0.23 -23.00 -0.34
C ARG A 85 -0.14 -21.54 -0.59
N ARG A 86 -0.99 -21.32 -1.59
CA ARG A 86 -1.66 -20.04 -1.80
C ARG A 86 -2.49 -19.67 -0.56
N CYS A 87 -2.33 -18.43 -0.12
CA CYS A 87 -3.17 -17.82 0.90
C CYS A 87 -4.02 -16.71 0.29
N ASN A 88 -5.31 -16.67 0.62
CA ASN A 88 -6.09 -15.44 0.46
C ASN A 88 -5.81 -14.56 1.68
N ILE A 89 -5.29 -13.36 1.48
CA ILE A 89 -4.88 -12.45 2.56
C ILE A 89 -5.77 -11.21 2.54
N GLU A 90 -6.67 -11.10 3.51
CA GLU A 90 -7.53 -9.93 3.70
C GLU A 90 -6.97 -9.04 4.82
N LEU A 91 -6.72 -7.78 4.51
CA LEU A 91 -6.39 -6.72 5.45
C LEU A 91 -7.67 -5.97 5.83
N GLU A 92 -8.01 -5.96 7.12
CA GLU A 92 -9.05 -5.08 7.67
C GLU A 92 -8.42 -3.89 8.39
N VAL A 93 -8.94 -2.68 8.17
CA VAL A 93 -8.57 -1.46 8.92
C VAL A 93 -9.83 -0.72 9.32
N SER A 94 -9.89 -0.25 10.57
CA SER A 94 -10.99 0.54 11.11
C SER A 94 -10.45 1.72 11.91
N ILE A 95 -10.99 2.91 11.65
CA ILE A 95 -10.60 4.14 12.34
C ILE A 95 -11.81 4.88 12.91
N LYS A 96 -11.54 5.63 13.98
CA LYS A 96 -12.51 6.47 14.65
C LYS A 96 -11.79 7.70 15.19
N SER A 97 -12.39 8.89 15.04
CA SER A 97 -11.87 10.09 15.71
C SER A 97 -12.04 9.94 17.22
N SER A 98 -11.01 10.32 17.96
CA SER A 98 -11.03 10.46 19.42
C SER A 98 -11.26 11.93 19.84
N GLY A 99 -11.19 12.86 18.90
CA GLY A 99 -11.38 14.30 19.08
C GLY A 99 -10.85 15.13 17.91
N ASP A 100 -9.97 14.59 17.06
CA ASP A 100 -9.53 15.24 15.82
C ASP A 100 -10.72 15.41 14.84
N PRO A 101 -11.10 16.64 14.46
CA PRO A 101 -12.27 16.89 13.62
C PRO A 101 -11.96 16.89 12.11
N TRP A 102 -10.70 16.69 11.71
CA TRP A 102 -10.21 16.89 10.34
C TRP A 102 -10.16 15.62 9.50
N ASP A 103 -9.97 15.79 8.20
CA ASP A 103 -9.62 14.78 7.22
C ASP A 103 -8.10 14.71 7.03
N LYS A 104 -7.49 13.66 7.59
CA LYS A 104 -6.04 13.49 7.67
C LYS A 104 -5.55 12.37 6.76
N SER A 105 -4.41 12.59 6.12
CA SER A 105 -3.68 11.50 5.45
C SER A 105 -3.29 10.43 6.46
N GLY A 106 -3.50 9.17 6.10
CA GLY A 106 -3.06 8.01 6.88
C GLY A 106 -2.56 6.88 6.00
N SER A 107 -1.69 6.06 6.60
CA SER A 107 -1.02 4.95 5.92
C SER A 107 -0.80 3.81 6.89
N LEU A 108 -1.24 2.61 6.53
CA LEU A 108 -0.70 1.36 7.09
C LEU A 108 0.46 0.94 6.19
N PHE A 109 1.67 1.00 6.71
CA PHE A 109 2.91 0.77 5.99
C PHE A 109 3.69 -0.40 6.59
N ALA A 110 4.64 -0.94 5.83
CA ALA A 110 5.48 -2.03 6.31
C ALA A 110 6.90 -1.99 5.74
N PHE A 111 7.82 -2.60 6.49
CA PHE A 111 9.19 -2.92 6.07
C PHE A 111 9.51 -4.39 6.35
N ALA A 112 10.29 -5.03 5.49
CA ALA A 112 10.79 -6.39 5.70
C ALA A 112 12.20 -6.39 6.34
N GLY A 113 12.40 -7.24 7.35
CA GLY A 113 13.70 -7.53 7.94
C GLY A 113 14.46 -6.30 8.48
N ASP A 114 15.70 -6.12 8.02
CA ASP A 114 16.59 -5.05 8.51
C ASP A 114 16.15 -3.65 8.08
N ALA A 115 15.33 -3.49 7.03
CA ALA A 115 14.83 -2.16 6.63
C ALA A 115 13.92 -1.55 7.71
N GLY A 116 13.14 -2.36 8.43
CA GLY A 116 12.33 -1.87 9.54
C GLY A 116 13.14 -1.60 10.80
N ARG A 117 14.30 -2.28 10.98
CA ARG A 117 15.27 -1.97 12.03
C ARG A 117 16.01 -0.66 11.75
N ASP A 118 16.40 -0.40 10.49
CA ASP A 118 16.95 0.90 10.07
C ASP A 118 15.96 2.02 10.36
N TYR A 119 14.70 1.86 9.94
CA TYR A 119 13.65 2.84 10.20
C TYR A 119 13.41 3.09 11.70
N LEU A 120 13.33 2.03 12.51
CA LEU A 120 13.16 2.15 13.96
C LEU A 120 14.36 2.86 14.60
N ASN A 121 15.59 2.39 14.36
CA ASN A 121 16.79 2.99 14.95
C ASN A 121 16.91 4.46 14.59
N ARG A 122 16.69 4.83 13.31
CA ARG A 122 16.65 6.21 12.84
C ARG A 122 15.66 7.08 13.64
N MET A 123 14.46 6.57 13.91
CA MET A 123 13.43 7.27 14.69
C MET A 123 13.77 7.39 16.19
N LEU A 124 14.52 6.42 16.74
CA LEU A 124 14.98 6.43 18.14
C LEU A 124 16.22 7.32 18.36
N ASP A 125 17.11 7.38 17.37
CA ASP A 125 18.35 8.17 17.43
C ASP A 125 18.09 9.67 17.17
N GLY A 126 17.09 10.01 16.36
CA GLY A 126 16.62 11.40 16.12
C GLY A 126 17.56 12.32 15.33
N ASP A 127 18.80 11.91 15.08
CA ASP A 127 19.85 12.72 14.45
C ASP A 127 19.85 12.74 12.90
N ASP A 128 18.95 11.98 12.24
CA ASP A 128 18.90 11.84 10.76
C ASP A 128 17.82 12.71 10.10
N ALA A 129 17.63 13.94 10.61
CA ALA A 129 16.67 14.89 10.08
C ALA A 129 17.06 15.38 8.68
N ASP A 130 16.35 14.93 7.66
CA ASP A 130 16.60 15.33 6.29
C ASP A 130 16.03 16.73 6.01
N THR A 131 16.95 17.63 5.73
CA THR A 131 16.68 19.02 5.37
C THR A 131 16.93 19.31 3.88
N THR A 132 17.49 18.38 3.11
CA THR A 132 18.09 18.70 1.79
C THR A 132 17.86 17.69 0.66
N ARG A 133 17.68 16.39 0.93
CA ARG A 133 17.80 15.33 -0.10
C ARG A 133 16.53 14.55 -0.41
N PHE A 134 15.46 14.73 0.35
CA PHE A 134 14.25 13.90 0.34
C PHE A 134 14.55 12.42 0.64
N ALA A 135 15.27 12.19 1.75
CA ALA A 135 15.80 10.89 2.14
C ALA A 135 14.70 9.85 2.43
N GLY A 136 14.96 8.59 2.05
CA GLY A 136 14.03 7.48 2.22
C GLY A 136 12.84 7.43 1.24
N ILE A 137 12.76 8.34 0.26
CA ILE A 137 11.72 8.28 -0.78
C ILE A 137 11.96 7.16 -1.78
N VAL A 138 13.22 6.92 -2.15
CA VAL A 138 13.67 5.81 -3.00
C VAL A 138 14.71 4.99 -2.23
N GLN A 139 15.14 3.86 -2.78
CA GLN A 139 16.22 3.09 -2.16
C GLN A 139 17.52 3.90 -2.10
N GLU A 140 18.09 4.03 -0.91
CA GLU A 140 19.36 4.71 -0.65
C GLU A 140 20.35 3.75 0.02
N GLY A 141 21.12 3.04 -0.79
CA GLY A 141 22.02 1.98 -0.31
C GLY A 141 21.23 0.80 0.28
N VAL A 142 21.27 0.64 1.60
CA VAL A 142 20.49 -0.39 2.32
C VAL A 142 19.10 0.09 2.74
N ARG A 143 18.88 1.41 2.83
CA ARG A 143 17.60 2.00 3.23
C ARG A 143 16.58 1.81 2.12
N GLN A 144 15.43 1.22 2.46
CA GLN A 144 14.33 0.95 1.53
C GLN A 144 13.17 1.93 1.80
N PRO A 145 12.38 2.29 0.77
CA PRO A 145 11.13 2.99 0.98
C PRO A 145 10.08 2.05 1.61
N PRO A 146 9.19 2.55 2.48
CA PRO A 146 8.10 1.75 3.06
C PRO A 146 7.09 1.31 2.01
N LEU A 147 6.70 0.03 2.05
CA LEU A 147 5.56 -0.48 1.29
C LEU A 147 4.27 -0.05 1.99
N GLU A 148 3.31 0.54 1.27
CA GLU A 148 1.99 0.82 1.84
C GLU A 148 1.04 -0.36 1.60
N LEU A 149 0.58 -0.97 2.70
CA LEU A 149 -0.44 -2.01 2.70
C LEU A 149 -1.83 -1.43 2.43
N MET A 150 -2.10 -0.24 2.99
CA MET A 150 -3.32 0.52 2.75
C MET A 150 -3.07 2.01 3.00
N ARG A 151 -3.33 2.84 1.99
CA ARG A 151 -3.49 4.29 2.17
C ARG A 151 -4.94 4.64 2.43
N PHE A 152 -5.19 5.56 3.34
CA PHE A 152 -6.53 6.04 3.66
C PHE A 152 -6.54 7.52 4.01
N ILE A 153 -7.72 8.14 3.90
CA ILE A 153 -7.94 9.49 4.41
C ILE A 153 -8.99 9.42 5.51
N THR A 154 -8.68 9.93 6.69
CA THR A 154 -9.65 9.95 7.79
C THR A 154 -10.87 10.79 7.39
N PRO A 155 -12.09 10.41 7.81
CA PRO A 155 -13.24 11.28 7.67
C PRO A 155 -13.22 12.38 8.75
N PHE A 156 -13.89 13.49 8.45
CA PHE A 156 -14.15 14.58 9.39
C PHE A 156 -14.91 14.09 10.64
N GLY A 157 -14.19 13.72 11.69
CA GLY A 157 -14.71 13.55 13.06
C GLY A 157 -15.60 12.32 13.32
N VAL A 158 -15.49 11.25 12.51
CA VAL A 158 -16.35 10.05 12.68
C VAL A 158 -16.27 9.46 14.08
N GLY A 159 -17.40 9.02 14.62
CA GLY A 159 -17.51 8.47 15.97
C GLY A 159 -17.61 9.55 17.03
N HIS A 160 -16.51 10.21 17.43
CA HIS A 160 -16.52 11.20 18.53
C HIS A 160 -17.61 12.26 18.34
N PHE A 161 -17.78 12.79 17.13
CA PHE A 161 -18.76 13.84 16.84
C PHE A 161 -20.10 13.31 16.31
N SER A 162 -20.21 12.02 15.98
CA SER A 162 -21.35 11.39 15.27
C SER A 162 -22.67 11.38 16.05
N HIS A 163 -22.65 11.65 17.36
CA HIS A 163 -23.85 11.72 18.19
C HIS A 163 -24.14 13.13 18.73
N THR A 164 -23.38 14.15 18.29
CA THR A 164 -23.57 15.52 18.77
C THR A 164 -24.80 16.18 18.12
N ASP A 165 -25.49 17.04 18.87
CA ASP A 165 -26.58 17.87 18.34
C ASP A 165 -26.11 18.73 17.17
N ARG A 166 -24.87 19.25 17.25
CA ARG A 166 -24.23 19.98 16.14
C ARG A 166 -24.18 19.12 14.89
N ALA A 167 -23.61 17.92 14.93
CA ALA A 167 -23.52 17.06 13.76
C ALA A 167 -24.91 16.69 13.21
N ASN A 168 -25.89 16.42 14.07
CA ASN A 168 -27.26 16.12 13.64
C ASN A 168 -27.95 17.33 12.96
N ASN A 169 -27.71 18.56 13.43
CA ASN A 169 -28.26 19.79 12.84
C ASN A 169 -27.67 20.13 11.43
N TYR A 170 -26.52 19.54 11.08
CA TYR A 170 -25.88 19.68 9.75
C TYR A 170 -25.92 18.37 8.93
N ARG A 171 -26.77 17.41 9.32
CA ARG A 171 -26.99 16.16 8.59
C ARG A 171 -27.97 16.37 7.43
N PRO A 172 -27.58 16.11 6.17
CA PRO A 172 -28.52 16.11 5.05
C PRO A 172 -29.62 15.06 5.27
N GLU A 173 -30.84 15.32 4.81
CA GLU A 173 -31.97 14.39 4.98
C GLU A 173 -31.73 13.02 4.33
N ALA A 174 -30.92 12.97 3.26
CA ALA A 174 -30.49 11.74 2.61
C ALA A 174 -29.57 10.85 3.48
N VAL A 175 -28.99 11.40 4.56
CA VAL A 175 -28.16 10.66 5.52
C VAL A 175 -29.02 10.27 6.73
N SER A 176 -29.34 8.98 6.86
CA SER A 176 -30.20 8.47 7.93
C SER A 176 -29.57 8.55 9.33
N ARG A 177 -28.25 8.35 9.43
CA ARG A 177 -27.43 8.52 10.64
C ARG A 177 -25.97 8.75 10.25
N TRP A 178 -25.21 9.35 11.17
CA TRP A 178 -23.75 9.30 11.10
C TRP A 178 -23.25 7.89 11.41
N ALA A 179 -22.11 7.52 10.83
CA ALA A 179 -21.40 6.29 11.16
C ALA A 179 -20.53 6.47 12.41
N ASP A 180 -20.24 5.36 13.10
CA ASP A 180 -19.54 5.36 14.39
C ASP A 180 -18.01 5.14 14.23
N SER A 181 -17.60 4.67 13.04
CA SER A 181 -16.25 4.48 12.54
C SER A 181 -16.25 4.57 11.00
N ALA A 182 -15.08 4.68 10.38
CA ALA A 182 -14.86 4.28 8.99
C ALA A 182 -14.03 2.98 8.99
N SER A 183 -14.38 2.03 8.12
CA SER A 183 -13.77 0.70 8.12
C SER A 183 -13.69 0.16 6.69
N TRP A 184 -12.57 -0.47 6.35
CA TRP A 184 -12.22 -0.90 5.00
C TRP A 184 -11.62 -2.30 5.02
N LYS A 185 -11.74 -2.99 3.88
CA LYS A 185 -11.14 -4.30 3.62
C LYS A 185 -10.38 -4.24 2.30
N ALA A 186 -9.19 -4.80 2.26
CA ALA A 186 -8.37 -4.92 1.06
C ALA A 186 -7.88 -6.36 0.89
N ASP A 187 -8.00 -6.89 -0.33
CA ASP A 187 -7.27 -8.09 -0.74
C ASP A 187 -5.81 -7.71 -0.98
N VAL A 188 -4.91 -8.30 -0.19
CA VAL A 188 -3.46 -8.13 -0.28
C VAL A 188 -2.77 -9.47 -0.52
N SER A 189 -3.46 -10.46 -1.09
CA SER A 189 -2.93 -11.81 -1.38
C SER A 189 -1.69 -11.77 -2.28
N TYR A 190 -1.59 -10.79 -3.18
CA TYR A 190 -0.41 -10.56 -4.01
C TYR A 190 0.85 -10.21 -3.20
N LEU A 191 0.72 -9.79 -1.94
CA LEU A 191 1.85 -9.53 -1.04
C LEU A 191 2.34 -10.77 -0.28
N GLN A 192 1.73 -11.95 -0.44
CA GLN A 192 2.13 -13.19 0.26
C GLN A 192 3.66 -13.43 0.26
N PRO A 193 4.37 -13.49 -0.88
CA PRO A 193 5.81 -13.78 -0.87
C PRO A 193 6.66 -12.67 -0.24
N TRP A 194 6.13 -11.45 -0.08
CA TRP A 194 6.81 -10.34 0.58
C TRP A 194 6.58 -10.33 2.10
N LEU A 195 5.34 -10.57 2.51
CA LEU A 195 4.97 -10.74 3.92
C LEU A 195 5.69 -11.93 4.57
N GLU A 196 6.09 -12.91 3.76
CA GLU A 196 6.82 -14.11 4.17
C GLU A 196 8.33 -14.05 3.83
N SER A 197 8.84 -12.93 3.30
CA SER A 197 10.22 -12.83 2.81
C SER A 197 11.29 -12.65 3.89
N ALA A 198 10.90 -12.49 5.15
CA ALA A 198 11.81 -12.20 6.27
C ALA A 198 11.24 -12.69 7.60
N ASP A 199 12.14 -13.05 8.54
CA ASP A 199 11.79 -13.46 9.92
C ASP A 199 10.99 -12.40 10.71
N THR A 200 10.95 -11.15 10.23
CA THR A 200 10.21 -10.06 10.84
C THR A 200 9.72 -9.09 9.77
N ILE A 201 8.41 -8.86 9.74
CA ILE A 201 7.77 -7.74 9.04
C ILE A 201 7.44 -6.68 10.09
N TRP A 202 7.92 -5.47 9.90
CA TRP A 202 7.62 -4.33 10.75
C TRP A 202 6.43 -3.60 10.17
N ILE A 203 5.23 -3.78 10.73
CA ILE A 203 4.02 -3.08 10.30
C ILE A 203 3.84 -1.84 11.16
N GLY A 204 3.66 -0.69 10.51
CA GLY A 204 3.37 0.58 11.16
C GLY A 204 2.06 1.20 10.69
N ALA A 205 1.51 2.06 11.54
CA ALA A 205 0.35 2.89 11.22
C ALA A 205 0.72 4.36 11.44
N TYR A 206 0.38 5.20 10.48
CA TYR A 206 0.60 6.64 10.50
C TYR A 206 -0.70 7.39 10.25
N ILE A 207 -0.92 8.49 10.98
CA ILE A 207 -1.95 9.50 10.67
C ILE A 207 -1.34 10.88 10.88
N ASP A 208 -1.54 11.81 9.94
CA ASP A 208 -1.08 13.20 10.03
C ASP A 208 -1.91 14.07 11.00
N THR A 209 -2.12 13.57 12.22
CA THR A 209 -2.81 14.28 13.30
C THR A 209 -1.86 15.20 14.05
N TRP A 210 -2.38 16.35 14.48
CA TRP A 210 -1.66 17.35 15.28
C TRP A 210 -2.48 17.71 16.54
N THR A 211 -3.37 16.81 16.96
CA THR A 211 -4.22 16.96 18.14
C THR A 211 -3.84 15.93 19.21
N SER A 212 -3.98 16.29 20.48
CA SER A 212 -3.66 15.37 21.59
C SER A 212 -4.72 14.26 21.74
N GLU A 213 -5.92 14.49 21.24
CA GLU A 213 -6.99 13.50 21.17
C GLU A 213 -6.76 12.48 20.04
N GLY A 214 -6.50 12.95 18.82
CA GLY A 214 -6.22 12.12 17.66
C GLY A 214 -7.37 11.17 17.28
N TYR A 215 -7.01 9.90 17.05
CA TYR A 215 -7.86 8.81 16.56
C TYR A 215 -7.61 7.52 17.35
N THR A 216 -8.54 6.56 17.30
CA THR A 216 -8.28 5.15 17.60
C THR A 216 -8.27 4.33 16.31
N LEU A 217 -7.31 3.42 16.17
CA LEU A 217 -7.11 2.57 15.00
C LEU A 217 -7.11 1.08 15.39
N THR A 218 -7.81 0.27 14.61
CA THR A 218 -7.78 -1.20 14.66
C THR A 218 -7.36 -1.70 13.29
N ALA A 219 -6.46 -2.69 13.25
CA ALA A 219 -6.06 -3.34 12.01
C ALA A 219 -5.78 -4.83 12.24
N SER A 220 -6.21 -5.67 11.30
CA SER A 220 -5.98 -7.12 11.35
C SER A 220 -5.67 -7.70 9.98
N LEU A 221 -4.90 -8.79 9.97
CA LEU A 221 -4.59 -9.57 8.76
C LEU A 221 -5.20 -10.97 8.89
N HIS A 222 -6.01 -11.36 7.92
CA HIS A 222 -6.65 -12.67 7.83
C HIS A 222 -5.98 -13.47 6.72
N VAL A 223 -5.11 -14.41 7.08
CA VAL A 223 -4.36 -15.25 6.14
C VAL A 223 -5.09 -16.59 6.05
N LEU A 224 -5.79 -16.82 4.95
CA LEU A 224 -6.61 -18.00 4.71
C LEU A 224 -5.90 -18.95 3.74
N GLU A 225 -5.10 -19.87 4.30
CA GLU A 225 -4.41 -20.92 3.54
C GLU A 225 -5.38 -21.82 2.75
N SER A 226 -5.01 -22.15 1.51
CA SER A 226 -5.78 -23.07 0.67
C SER A 226 -5.88 -24.48 1.27
N PRO A 227 -7.08 -25.09 1.34
CA PRO A 227 -7.23 -26.47 1.80
C PRO A 227 -6.67 -27.49 0.80
N LEU A 228 -6.40 -27.08 -0.45
CA LEU A 228 -5.96 -27.96 -1.53
C LEU A 228 -4.44 -28.18 -1.49
N PRO A 229 -3.95 -29.42 -1.37
CA PRO A 229 -2.50 -29.70 -1.36
C PRO A 229 -1.78 -29.39 -2.68
N CYS A 230 -2.51 -29.22 -3.78
CA CYS A 230 -1.96 -28.87 -5.09
C CYS A 230 -1.96 -27.35 -5.40
N ASP A 231 -2.54 -26.51 -4.53
CA ASP A 231 -2.64 -25.06 -4.73
C ASP A 231 -1.44 -24.37 -4.09
N TRP A 232 -0.29 -24.51 -4.77
CA TRP A 232 0.98 -23.86 -4.40
C TRP A 232 0.86 -22.33 -4.44
N ALA A 233 1.62 -21.66 -3.58
CA ALA A 233 1.76 -20.21 -3.61
C ALA A 233 2.27 -19.74 -4.99
N ALA A 234 1.95 -18.50 -5.37
CA ALA A 234 2.47 -17.92 -6.60
C ALA A 234 3.96 -17.58 -6.41
N GLU A 235 4.80 -18.01 -7.36
CA GLU A 235 6.23 -17.65 -7.41
C GLU A 235 6.39 -16.29 -8.10
N HIS A 236 6.40 -15.22 -7.31
CA HIS A 236 6.68 -13.86 -7.77
C HIS A 236 7.39 -13.05 -6.69
N LEU A 237 8.05 -11.96 -7.08
CA LEU A 237 8.72 -11.04 -6.18
C LEU A 237 7.93 -9.74 -6.05
N ILE A 238 7.93 -9.13 -4.86
CA ILE A 238 7.49 -7.75 -4.66
C ILE A 238 8.69 -6.90 -4.28
N MET A 239 8.87 -5.76 -4.94
CA MET A 239 9.94 -4.80 -4.65
C MET A 239 9.34 -3.40 -4.44
N PRO A 240 9.39 -2.84 -3.22
CA PRO A 240 9.09 -1.43 -2.98
C PRO A 240 10.06 -0.56 -3.78
N LEU A 241 9.54 0.39 -4.56
CA LEU A 241 10.33 1.25 -5.44
C LEU A 241 10.43 2.69 -4.92
N PHE A 242 9.33 3.24 -4.45
CA PHE A 242 9.29 4.61 -3.90
C PHE A 242 8.12 4.83 -2.93
N ASN A 243 8.29 5.78 -2.02
CA ASN A 243 7.22 6.34 -1.20
C ASN A 243 7.52 7.80 -0.80
N THR A 244 6.74 8.75 -1.30
CA THR A 244 6.86 10.19 -0.99
C THR A 244 6.03 10.63 0.20
N THR A 245 5.23 9.73 0.82
CA THR A 245 4.47 10.03 2.03
C THR A 245 5.43 10.39 3.15
N LYS A 246 5.36 11.63 3.63
CA LYS A 246 6.04 12.04 4.87
C LYS A 246 5.39 11.32 6.05
N LEU A 247 6.05 10.30 6.59
CA LEU A 247 5.59 9.53 7.74
C LEU A 247 6.03 10.16 9.08
N ALA A 248 7.23 10.74 9.14
CA ALA A 248 7.84 11.25 10.37
C ALA A 248 8.25 12.73 10.25
N HIS A 249 8.30 13.47 11.37
CA HIS A 249 8.66 14.90 11.39
C HIS A 249 10.01 15.21 10.74
N ASP A 250 10.96 14.28 10.88
CA ASP A 250 12.36 14.37 10.46
C ASP A 250 12.58 14.15 8.95
N GLN A 251 11.55 13.76 8.21
CA GLN A 251 11.59 13.69 6.75
C GLN A 251 11.21 15.04 6.11
N ARG A 252 11.89 15.42 5.03
CA ARG A 252 11.45 16.55 4.19
C ARG A 252 10.19 16.17 3.39
N PRO A 253 9.10 16.98 3.38
CA PRO A 253 7.97 16.76 2.48
C PRO A 253 8.45 16.74 1.02
N PHE A 254 7.94 15.84 0.18
CA PHE A 254 8.36 15.77 -1.22
C PHE A 254 7.69 16.86 -2.06
N THR A 255 8.46 17.86 -2.45
CA THR A 255 7.95 19.06 -3.13
C THR A 255 8.60 19.30 -4.50
N GLN A 256 9.24 18.27 -5.09
CA GLN A 256 10.06 18.40 -6.31
C GLN A 256 9.28 18.23 -7.63
N LEU A 257 8.08 17.63 -7.60
CA LEU A 257 7.28 17.37 -8.80
C LEU A 257 6.99 18.58 -9.70
N PRO A 258 6.80 19.82 -9.18
CA PRO A 258 6.65 21.01 -10.02
C PRO A 258 7.91 21.36 -10.84
N ASP A 259 9.09 20.97 -10.36
CA ASP A 259 10.40 21.27 -10.96
C ASP A 259 10.90 20.13 -11.86
N SER A 260 10.63 18.87 -11.50
CA SER A 260 11.11 17.68 -12.22
C SER A 260 10.41 16.40 -11.79
N ALA A 261 10.34 15.42 -12.69
CA ALA A 261 9.89 14.05 -12.39
C ALA A 261 10.56 13.43 -11.15
N LEU A 262 9.80 12.63 -10.39
CA LEU A 262 10.41 11.68 -9.46
C LEU A 262 11.12 10.61 -10.29
N ARG A 263 12.44 10.50 -10.14
CA ARG A 263 13.28 9.49 -10.82
C ARG A 263 13.59 8.34 -9.88
N ILE A 264 13.25 7.13 -10.29
CA ILE A 264 13.53 5.89 -9.57
C ILE A 264 14.42 5.00 -10.43
N GLU A 265 15.49 4.46 -9.85
CA GLU A 265 16.39 3.50 -10.49
C GLU A 265 16.31 2.18 -9.75
N PHE A 266 16.02 1.10 -10.46
CA PHE A 266 15.89 -0.24 -9.88
C PHE A 266 16.60 -1.28 -10.74
N LYS A 267 16.82 -2.48 -10.18
CA LYS A 267 17.55 -3.55 -10.86
C LYS A 267 16.84 -4.89 -10.71
N LEU A 268 16.57 -5.54 -11.84
CA LEU A 268 16.11 -6.93 -11.90
C LEU A 268 17.31 -7.87 -12.02
N GLN A 269 17.29 -8.99 -11.29
CA GLN A 269 18.35 -10.02 -11.40
C GLN A 269 18.05 -10.99 -12.56
N HIS A 270 16.77 -11.31 -12.77
CA HIS A 270 16.27 -12.13 -13.87
C HIS A 270 15.21 -11.36 -14.68
N PRO A 271 14.98 -11.72 -15.96
CA PRO A 271 13.86 -11.16 -16.72
C PRO A 271 12.53 -11.69 -16.18
N GLY A 272 11.48 -10.87 -16.27
CA GLY A 272 10.16 -11.23 -15.77
C GLY A 272 9.04 -10.31 -16.27
N GLU A 273 7.81 -10.81 -16.23
CA GLU A 273 6.63 -9.96 -16.45
C GLU A 273 6.44 -9.08 -15.22
N THR A 274 6.42 -7.77 -15.42
CA THR A 274 6.43 -6.78 -14.33
C THR A 274 5.16 -5.93 -14.32
N THR A 275 4.53 -5.80 -13.15
CA THR A 275 3.39 -4.92 -12.89
C THR A 275 3.73 -3.94 -11.78
N LEU A 276 3.47 -2.64 -11.99
CA LEU A 276 3.60 -1.60 -10.98
C LEU A 276 2.25 -1.40 -10.28
N HIS A 277 2.21 -1.54 -8.96
CA HIS A 277 1.07 -1.13 -8.15
C HIS A 277 1.31 0.29 -7.64
N PHE A 278 0.54 1.25 -8.16
CA PHE A 278 0.78 2.68 -7.96
C PHE A 278 -0.30 3.33 -7.10
N LEU A 279 0.10 3.95 -5.99
CA LEU A 279 -0.73 4.75 -5.09
C LEU A 279 -0.42 6.23 -5.29
N THR A 280 -1.46 7.05 -5.43
CA THR A 280 -1.33 8.51 -5.51
C THR A 280 -2.50 9.20 -4.82
N THR A 281 -2.22 10.27 -4.09
CA THR A 281 -3.18 11.26 -3.61
C THR A 281 -2.57 12.66 -3.69
N GLY A 282 -3.32 13.60 -4.27
CA GLY A 282 -2.94 15.03 -4.35
C GLY A 282 -3.48 15.81 -3.15
N HIS A 283 -2.69 16.75 -2.64
CA HIS A 283 -2.97 17.51 -1.42
C HIS A 283 -2.73 19.00 -1.63
N GLY A 284 -3.43 19.82 -0.85
CA GLY A 284 -3.39 21.28 -0.94
C GLY A 284 -4.79 21.84 -0.70
N GLY A 285 -5.25 21.77 0.56
CA GLY A 285 -6.66 22.00 0.94
C GLY A 285 -7.20 23.43 0.82
N HIS A 286 -6.50 24.30 0.09
CA HIS A 286 -6.97 25.64 -0.27
C HIS A 286 -7.71 25.60 -1.62
N ALA A 287 -8.51 26.64 -1.90
CA ALA A 287 -9.24 26.71 -3.15
C ALA A 287 -8.29 26.81 -4.36
N GLY A 288 -8.31 25.81 -5.23
CA GLY A 288 -7.44 25.71 -6.41
C GLY A 288 -6.17 24.87 -6.23
N GLY A 289 -5.88 24.39 -5.02
CA GLY A 289 -4.74 23.51 -4.76
C GLY A 289 -4.88 22.12 -5.39
N ASP A 290 -3.82 21.32 -5.32
CA ASP A 290 -3.71 20.00 -5.97
C ASP A 290 -4.67 18.94 -5.40
N GLU A 291 -5.25 19.18 -4.21
CA GLU A 291 -6.38 18.39 -3.69
C GLU A 291 -7.62 18.50 -4.59
N PHE A 292 -7.88 19.70 -5.13
CA PHE A 292 -9.11 20.07 -5.84
C PHE A 292 -8.90 20.35 -7.34
N THR A 293 -7.72 20.05 -7.88
CA THR A 293 -7.40 20.25 -9.30
C THR A 293 -6.85 18.98 -9.95
N LYS A 294 -7.30 18.73 -11.18
CA LYS A 294 -7.01 17.54 -11.97
C LYS A 294 -5.59 17.60 -12.56
N GLN A 295 -4.62 16.96 -11.91
CA GLN A 295 -3.23 16.89 -12.41
C GLN A 295 -2.93 15.57 -13.13
N PRO A 296 -2.64 15.58 -14.45
CA PRO A 296 -2.19 14.38 -15.15
C PRO A 296 -0.91 13.80 -14.53
N HIS A 297 -0.85 12.48 -14.46
CA HIS A 297 0.33 11.70 -14.13
C HIS A 297 0.79 10.99 -15.40
N THR A 298 2.09 11.02 -15.69
CA THR A 298 2.72 10.31 -16.81
C THR A 298 3.82 9.41 -16.26
N LEU A 299 3.89 8.16 -16.74
CA LEU A 299 4.95 7.23 -16.39
C LEU A 299 5.85 6.98 -17.59
N VAL A 300 7.16 7.14 -17.40
CA VAL A 300 8.17 6.91 -18.43
C VAL A 300 9.17 5.87 -17.93
N LEU A 301 9.24 4.72 -18.59
CA LEU A 301 10.17 3.63 -18.26
C LEU A 301 11.25 3.54 -19.35
N ASP A 302 12.51 3.68 -18.97
CA ASP A 302 13.70 3.63 -19.85
C ASP A 302 13.68 4.60 -21.05
N GLY A 303 12.79 5.59 -21.03
CA GLY A 303 12.59 6.59 -22.07
C GLY A 303 11.24 6.50 -22.80
N ASP A 304 10.53 5.38 -22.66
CA ASP A 304 9.23 5.16 -23.29
C ASP A 304 8.07 5.49 -22.34
N THR A 305 7.07 6.24 -22.81
CA THR A 305 5.85 6.52 -22.04
C THR A 305 4.97 5.28 -21.97
N ILE A 306 4.75 4.75 -20.76
CA ILE A 306 3.99 3.52 -20.51
C ILE A 306 2.53 3.80 -20.20
N ASP A 307 2.24 4.85 -19.43
CA ASP A 307 0.88 5.19 -19.01
C ASP A 307 0.72 6.71 -18.86
N THR A 308 -0.51 7.20 -19.01
CA THR A 308 -0.90 8.59 -18.73
C THR A 308 -2.35 8.62 -18.29
N TRP A 309 -2.60 9.12 -17.08
CA TRP A 309 -3.96 9.24 -16.53
C TRP A 309 -4.09 10.48 -15.66
N THR A 310 -5.31 10.78 -15.19
CA THR A 310 -5.54 11.81 -14.19
C THR A 310 -6.19 11.16 -12.98
N PRO A 311 -5.47 11.00 -11.85
CA PRO A 311 -6.04 10.44 -10.64
C PRO A 311 -7.10 11.40 -10.07
N TRP A 312 -8.36 10.97 -10.05
CA TRP A 312 -9.50 11.82 -9.69
C TRP A 312 -10.69 11.00 -9.22
N ARG A 313 -11.45 11.54 -8.27
CA ARG A 313 -12.72 10.99 -7.78
C ARG A 313 -13.80 12.07 -7.76
N ASP A 314 -14.97 11.72 -8.28
CA ASP A 314 -16.18 12.56 -8.31
C ASP A 314 -17.36 11.99 -7.50
N ASP A 315 -17.12 10.90 -6.75
CA ASP A 315 -18.09 10.16 -5.97
C ASP A 315 -18.12 10.50 -4.46
N CYS A 316 -17.34 11.50 -4.01
CA CYS A 316 -17.11 11.75 -2.58
C CYS A 316 -18.38 12.02 -1.75
N GLY A 317 -19.46 12.53 -2.35
CA GLY A 317 -20.77 12.64 -1.68
C GLY A 317 -21.33 11.31 -1.15
N ALA A 318 -20.93 10.15 -1.70
CA ALA A 318 -21.29 8.83 -1.17
C ALA A 318 -20.72 8.56 0.25
N PHE A 319 -19.66 9.28 0.63
CA PHE A 319 -18.98 9.17 1.92
C PHE A 319 -19.50 10.17 2.95
N ARG A 320 -20.48 11.03 2.60
CA ARG A 320 -21.07 12.04 3.49
C ARG A 320 -21.38 11.47 4.88
N ARG A 321 -21.95 10.25 4.99
CA ARG A 321 -22.34 9.60 6.26
C ARG A 321 -21.22 9.37 7.27
N PHE A 322 -19.95 9.44 6.86
CA PHE A 322 -18.80 9.30 7.74
C PHE A 322 -18.31 10.63 8.32
N ASN A 323 -18.83 11.77 7.84
CA ASN A 323 -18.17 13.07 7.98
C ASN A 323 -18.98 14.09 8.84
N PRO A 324 -19.27 13.82 10.14
CA PRO A 324 -20.09 14.68 10.98
C PRO A 324 -19.55 16.12 11.20
N THR A 325 -18.24 16.35 11.15
CA THR A 325 -17.63 17.70 11.38
C THR A 325 -17.26 18.46 10.12
N SER A 326 -17.54 17.94 8.92
CA SER A 326 -17.14 18.58 7.66
C SER A 326 -17.67 20.02 7.54
N GLY A 327 -16.84 20.92 7.03
CA GLY A 327 -17.19 22.32 6.81
C GLY A 327 -18.27 22.49 5.73
N PHE A 328 -19.09 23.52 5.87
CA PHE A 328 -20.20 23.83 4.96
C PHE A 328 -20.08 25.21 4.35
N TRP A 329 -20.48 25.32 3.08
CA TRP A 329 -20.58 26.58 2.36
C TRP A 329 -21.84 26.58 1.47
N PRO A 330 -22.43 27.77 1.21
CA PRO A 330 -23.54 27.89 0.28
C PRO A 330 -23.04 27.72 -1.16
N SER A 331 -23.73 26.89 -1.93
CA SER A 331 -23.60 26.81 -3.39
C SER A 331 -24.87 27.38 -4.02
N THR A 332 -24.75 28.16 -5.10
CA THR A 332 -25.89 28.74 -5.79
C THR A 332 -25.97 28.24 -7.23
N TYR A 333 -27.17 27.84 -7.66
CA TYR A 333 -27.44 27.42 -9.03
C TYR A 333 -28.76 28.01 -9.53
N VAL A 334 -28.90 28.15 -10.85
CA VAL A 334 -30.11 28.68 -11.48
C VAL A 334 -30.95 27.51 -12.01
N TYR A 335 -32.17 27.36 -11.50
CA TYR A 335 -33.14 26.40 -12.00
C TYR A 335 -34.41 27.10 -12.46
N ARG A 336 -34.77 26.96 -13.74
CA ARG A 336 -35.96 27.59 -14.37
C ARG A 336 -36.05 29.13 -14.24
N GLY A 337 -34.94 29.80 -13.94
CA GLY A 337 -34.87 31.25 -13.74
C GLY A 337 -34.78 31.68 -12.27
N ASP A 338 -35.04 30.76 -11.33
CA ASP A 338 -34.86 31.00 -9.90
C ASP A 338 -33.42 30.67 -9.48
N THR A 339 -32.80 31.56 -8.71
CA THR A 339 -31.54 31.26 -8.01
C THR A 339 -31.85 30.48 -6.74
N LEU A 340 -31.44 29.22 -6.71
CA LEU A 340 -31.55 28.35 -5.55
C LEU A 340 -30.20 28.27 -4.83
N THR A 341 -30.25 28.10 -3.51
CA THR A 341 -29.06 27.94 -2.66
C THR A 341 -29.13 26.59 -1.95
N GLU A 342 -28.10 25.78 -2.13
CA GLU A 342 -27.89 24.52 -1.40
C GLU A 342 -26.67 24.62 -0.48
N ARG A 343 -26.50 23.62 0.39
CA ARG A 343 -25.31 23.48 1.25
C ARG A 343 -24.45 22.36 0.70
N VAL A 344 -23.19 22.65 0.40
CA VAL A 344 -22.20 21.63 0.02
C VAL A 344 -21.24 21.44 1.18
N ALA A 345 -20.94 20.18 1.54
CA ALA A 345 -19.90 19.88 2.52
C ALA A 345 -18.53 19.83 1.84
N SER A 346 -17.45 20.13 2.56
CA SER A 346 -16.10 19.83 2.09
C SER A 346 -15.95 18.34 1.75
N SER A 347 -16.59 17.43 2.51
CA SER A 347 -16.58 15.98 2.24
C SER A 347 -17.17 15.59 0.88
N ASP A 348 -17.99 16.45 0.28
CA ASP A 348 -18.74 16.12 -0.93
C ASP A 348 -17.95 16.54 -2.19
N LEU A 349 -16.90 17.35 -2.03
CA LEU A 349 -16.04 17.81 -3.11
C LEU A 349 -15.26 16.66 -3.75
N SER A 350 -15.30 16.64 -5.08
CA SER A 350 -14.41 15.85 -5.94
C SER A 350 -12.94 16.22 -5.71
N ARG A 351 -12.05 15.23 -5.79
CA ARG A 351 -10.65 15.34 -5.34
C ARG A 351 -9.68 14.48 -6.13
N SER A 352 -8.40 14.78 -5.97
CA SER A 352 -7.26 14.04 -6.53
C SER A 352 -7.05 12.65 -5.92
N ASN A 353 -7.90 11.70 -6.32
CA ASN A 353 -7.91 10.25 -6.04
C ASN A 353 -8.48 9.76 -4.71
N TRP A 354 -8.97 10.64 -3.83
CA TRP A 354 -9.43 10.25 -2.50
C TRP A 354 -10.70 10.98 -2.07
N CYS A 355 -11.37 10.46 -1.06
CA CYS A 355 -12.53 11.10 -0.43
C CYS A 355 -12.39 10.94 1.10
N PRO A 356 -12.75 11.96 1.91
CA PRO A 356 -12.73 11.84 3.37
C PRO A 356 -13.55 10.65 3.88
N GLY A 357 -12.89 9.67 4.50
CA GLY A 357 -13.51 8.43 4.97
C GLY A 357 -13.41 7.23 4.02
N ASP A 358 -12.59 7.31 2.98
CA ASP A 358 -12.27 6.16 2.13
C ASP A 358 -10.77 5.81 2.09
N TRP A 359 -10.49 4.58 1.68
CA TRP A 359 -9.15 4.12 1.35
C TRP A 359 -8.83 4.32 -0.14
N VAL A 360 -7.56 4.19 -0.51
CA VAL A 360 -7.08 4.37 -1.87
C VAL A 360 -6.66 3.02 -2.44
N ILE A 361 -7.35 2.59 -3.50
CA ILE A 361 -7.03 1.36 -4.22
C ILE A 361 -5.82 1.62 -5.13
N PRO A 362 -4.74 0.82 -5.07
CA PRO A 362 -3.61 0.93 -5.99
C PRO A 362 -4.04 0.73 -7.46
N ARG A 363 -3.52 1.55 -8.37
CA ARG A 363 -3.63 1.32 -9.82
C ARG A 363 -2.57 0.31 -10.24
N SER A 364 -2.97 -0.88 -10.67
CA SER A 364 -2.06 -1.85 -11.28
C SER A 364 -1.78 -1.47 -12.74
N ILE A 365 -0.51 -1.31 -13.09
CA ILE A 365 -0.04 -0.83 -14.40
C ILE A 365 0.97 -1.86 -14.93
N ALA A 366 0.64 -2.53 -16.03
CA ALA A 366 1.55 -3.47 -16.66
C ALA A 366 2.76 -2.74 -17.26
N LEU A 367 3.96 -3.01 -16.76
CA LEU A 367 5.21 -2.57 -17.37
C LEU A 367 5.67 -3.54 -18.48
N GLY A 368 5.08 -4.74 -18.52
CA GLY A 368 5.40 -5.80 -19.47
C GLY A 368 6.64 -6.59 -19.10
N ARG A 369 7.20 -7.32 -20.08
CA ARG A 369 8.40 -8.14 -19.90
C ARG A 369 9.64 -7.26 -19.83
N LEU A 370 10.23 -7.15 -18.65
CA LEU A 370 11.48 -6.43 -18.44
C LEU A 370 12.67 -7.39 -18.50
N GLY A 371 13.82 -6.87 -18.94
CA GLY A 371 15.07 -7.63 -19.01
C GLY A 371 15.75 -7.76 -17.64
N ALA A 372 16.73 -8.66 -17.52
CA ALA A 372 17.66 -8.58 -16.39
C ALA A 372 18.57 -7.36 -16.57
N GLY A 373 18.80 -6.61 -15.49
CA GLY A 373 19.61 -5.39 -15.53
C GLY A 373 18.96 -4.19 -14.86
N ARG A 374 19.37 -3.00 -15.29
CA ARG A 374 19.04 -1.72 -14.66
C ARG A 374 17.95 -1.01 -15.46
N HIS A 375 16.91 -0.58 -14.76
CA HIS A 375 15.78 0.15 -15.30
C HIS A 375 15.61 1.50 -14.60
N ILE A 376 15.05 2.49 -15.30
CA ILE A 376 14.77 3.82 -14.77
C ILE A 376 13.30 4.17 -15.03
N LEU A 377 12.52 4.29 -13.96
CA LEU A 377 11.16 4.81 -13.98
C LEU A 377 11.17 6.30 -13.63
N HIS A 378 10.44 7.10 -14.40
CA HIS A 378 10.10 8.47 -14.05
C HIS A 378 8.60 8.59 -13.80
N VAL A 379 8.24 9.36 -12.78
CA VAL A 379 6.86 9.74 -12.47
C VAL A 379 6.74 11.25 -12.63
N ASP A 380 6.11 11.66 -13.71
CA ASP A 380 5.89 13.06 -14.07
C ASP A 380 4.48 13.49 -13.66
N VAL A 381 4.38 14.60 -12.90
CA VAL A 381 3.12 15.28 -12.59
C VAL A 381 3.25 16.74 -13.05
N PRO A 382 3.22 17.01 -14.37
CA PRO A 382 3.62 18.31 -14.93
C PRO A 382 2.72 19.50 -14.56
N GLY A 383 1.55 19.23 -13.97
CA GLY A 383 0.66 20.25 -13.42
C GLY A 383 0.79 20.44 -11.90
N ALA A 384 1.64 19.66 -11.21
CA ALA A 384 1.81 19.75 -9.77
C ALA A 384 2.18 21.18 -9.34
N GLN A 385 1.49 21.68 -8.32
CA GLN A 385 1.66 23.05 -7.87
C GLN A 385 2.79 23.18 -6.82
N PRO A 386 3.52 24.32 -6.80
CA PRO A 386 4.55 24.57 -5.79
C PRO A 386 4.01 24.50 -4.36
N TRP A 387 4.82 23.93 -3.47
CA TRP A 387 4.60 24.00 -2.03
C TRP A 387 4.87 25.41 -1.51
N SER A 388 4.00 25.91 -0.63
CA SER A 388 4.26 27.07 0.21
C SER A 388 3.70 26.85 1.62
N GLU A 389 4.18 27.61 2.60
CA GLU A 389 3.73 27.54 4.02
C GLU A 389 2.26 27.94 4.24
N ASN A 390 1.55 28.41 3.21
CA ASN A 390 0.13 28.73 3.27
C ASN A 390 -0.74 27.77 2.45
N GLU A 391 -0.17 27.13 1.43
CA GLU A 391 -0.92 26.39 0.40
C GLU A 391 -0.75 24.87 0.55
N PHE A 392 0.43 24.41 0.98
CA PHE A 392 0.71 23.00 1.21
C PHE A 392 0.35 22.09 0.02
N ASN A 393 0.70 22.49 -1.22
CA ASN A 393 0.57 21.60 -2.38
C ASN A 393 1.66 20.52 -2.34
N PHE A 394 1.26 19.26 -2.42
CA PHE A 394 2.16 18.10 -2.57
C PHE A 394 1.39 16.87 -3.05
N TRP A 395 2.14 15.83 -3.43
CA TRP A 395 1.59 14.53 -3.77
C TRP A 395 2.22 13.45 -2.91
N ASN A 396 1.38 12.68 -2.25
CA ASN A 396 1.80 11.39 -1.70
C ASN A 396 1.74 10.38 -2.85
N LEU A 397 2.86 9.79 -3.20
CA LEU A 397 3.05 8.81 -4.27
C LEU A 397 3.75 7.60 -3.66
N ALA A 398 3.24 6.39 -3.86
CA ALA A 398 3.95 5.18 -3.47
C ALA A 398 3.83 4.12 -4.56
N GLY A 399 4.83 3.25 -4.68
CA GLY A 399 4.82 2.19 -5.68
C GLY A 399 5.71 1.01 -5.32
N CYS A 400 5.19 -0.18 -5.59
CA CYS A 400 5.96 -1.42 -5.61
C CYS A 400 5.73 -2.15 -6.94
N ILE A 401 6.71 -2.93 -7.38
CA ILE A 401 6.55 -3.82 -8.54
C ILE A 401 6.35 -5.26 -8.11
N GLU A 402 5.38 -5.93 -8.73
CA GLU A 402 5.22 -7.38 -8.79
C GLU A 402 5.98 -7.90 -10.02
N ILE A 403 6.86 -8.89 -9.81
CA ILE A 403 7.70 -9.48 -10.86
C ILE A 403 7.46 -10.99 -10.88
N GLN A 404 6.86 -11.49 -11.97
CA GLN A 404 6.77 -12.91 -12.25
C GLN A 404 8.05 -13.31 -13.02
N GLU A 405 9.06 -13.80 -12.29
CA GLU A 405 10.35 -14.18 -12.88
C GLU A 405 10.20 -15.38 -13.82
N SER A 406 10.93 -15.34 -14.93
CA SER A 406 11.03 -16.48 -15.86
C SER A 406 12.45 -17.03 -15.86
N TYR A 407 12.61 -18.23 -15.31
CA TYR A 407 13.85 -19.00 -15.36
C TYR A 407 13.88 -19.86 -16.63
N ASP A 408 14.24 -19.24 -17.76
CA ASP A 408 14.48 -19.91 -19.06
C ASP A 408 15.80 -20.72 -19.08
#